data_AF-A0A1U8I4Q2-F1
#
_entry.id   AF-A0A1U8I4Q2-F1
#
_cell.length_a   1.000
_cell.length_b   1.000
_cell.length_c   1.000
_cell.angle_alpha   90.00
_cell.angle_beta   90.00
_cell.angle_gamma   90.00
#
_symmetry.space_group_name_H-M   'P 1'
#
loop_
_entity.id
_entity.type
_entity.pdbx_description
1 polymer ?
#
loop_
_entity_poly.entity_id
_entity_poly.type
_entity_poly.pdbx_seq_one_letter_code
_entity_poly.pdbx_strand_id
1 'polypeptide(L)'
;MCVDYRDLNRASPKDNFPLPHIDTLVDNTAKHSLFSFMDGFSGYNQIKMAPEDMEKTTFITMWRTFCYKVMPFGLKNAGATYQRAMVTLFHDMMHKEIEVYVDDMIAKSRGEEEHVMNLNKLFERLRKFQLKLNPAKCTFGATSGKLLGFIVSERGIEVDLDKIKAIQELPPPHTQKEVRGFLGRLNYIARFIAQQYEACIMGLRAAIEQNIEILESQFILREMSWAQDYMLSKE
;
A
#
# COMPACT_ATOMS: atom_id res chain seq x y z
N MET A 1 -8.70 -4.58 -19.94
CA MET A 1 -8.79 -6.05 -20.09
C MET A 1 -8.16 -6.69 -18.86
N CYS A 2 -8.86 -7.62 -18.21
CA CYS A 2 -8.34 -8.36 -17.06
C CYS A 2 -8.22 -9.83 -17.47
N VAL A 3 -7.04 -10.43 -17.30
CA VAL A 3 -6.78 -11.83 -17.63
C VAL A 3 -6.75 -12.63 -16.33
N ASP A 4 -7.44 -13.75 -16.30
CA ASP A 4 -7.47 -14.62 -15.15
C ASP A 4 -6.22 -15.51 -15.09
N TYR A 5 -5.22 -15.07 -14.33
CA TYR A 5 -3.98 -15.81 -14.10
C TYR A 5 -4.00 -16.70 -12.85
N ARG A 6 -5.17 -17.03 -12.28
CA ARG A 6 -5.24 -17.83 -11.03
C ARG A 6 -4.48 -19.15 -11.10
N ASP A 7 -4.63 -19.90 -12.19
CA ASP A 7 -3.94 -21.19 -12.34
C ASP A 7 -2.45 -21.04 -12.63
N LEU A 8 -2.07 -20.06 -13.46
CA LEU A 8 -0.67 -19.71 -13.68
C LEU A 8 0.02 -19.32 -12.35
N ASN A 9 -0.65 -18.52 -11.53
CA ASN A 9 -0.16 -18.09 -10.23
C ASN A 9 0.00 -19.27 -9.25
N ARG A 10 -0.89 -20.27 -9.32
CA ARG A 10 -0.80 -21.48 -8.50
C ARG A 10 0.40 -22.35 -8.89
N ALA A 11 0.66 -22.47 -10.19
CA ALA A 11 1.76 -23.28 -10.73
C ALA A 11 3.14 -22.59 -10.61
N SER A 12 3.18 -21.26 -10.57
CA SER A 12 4.44 -20.52 -10.49
C SER A 12 5.03 -20.56 -9.07
N PRO A 13 6.37 -20.61 -8.90
CA PRO A 13 7.00 -20.49 -7.58
C PRO A 13 6.80 -19.07 -7.01
N LYS A 14 6.64 -18.95 -5.69
CA LYS A 14 6.48 -17.64 -5.02
C LYS A 14 7.85 -16.98 -4.85
N ASP A 15 7.97 -15.75 -5.33
CA ASP A 15 9.10 -14.89 -5.00
C ASP A 15 8.86 -14.24 -3.64
N ASN A 16 9.77 -14.46 -2.69
CA ASN A 16 9.70 -13.92 -1.34
C ASN A 16 10.54 -12.65 -1.17
N PHE A 17 10.75 -11.89 -2.25
CA PHE A 17 11.39 -10.58 -2.14
C PHE A 17 10.68 -9.72 -1.11
N PRO A 18 11.41 -9.14 -0.13
CA PRO A 18 10.79 -8.35 0.91
C PRO A 18 10.20 -7.07 0.32
N LEU A 19 8.92 -6.84 0.57
CA LEU A 19 8.32 -5.52 0.41
C LEU A 19 8.63 -4.70 1.66
N PRO A 20 8.94 -3.40 1.54
CA PRO A 20 9.13 -2.54 2.70
C PRO A 20 7.90 -2.57 3.59
N HIS A 21 8.12 -2.55 4.90
CA HIS A 21 7.01 -2.41 5.84
C HIS A 21 6.46 -0.99 5.75
N ILE A 22 5.13 -0.86 5.58
CA ILE A 22 4.46 0.42 5.38
C ILE A 22 4.82 1.39 6.50
N ASP A 23 4.73 0.93 7.74
CA ASP A 23 5.13 1.68 8.93
C ASP A 23 6.51 2.31 8.81
N THR A 24 7.53 1.54 8.40
CA THR A 24 8.89 2.06 8.24
C THR A 24 8.97 3.14 7.17
N LEU A 25 8.27 2.98 6.04
CA LEU A 25 8.23 4.00 4.98
C LEU A 25 7.60 5.30 5.47
N VAL A 26 6.48 5.19 6.19
CA VAL A 26 5.74 6.33 6.72
C VAL A 26 6.55 7.03 7.82
N ASP A 27 7.16 6.28 8.73
CA ASP A 27 8.00 6.79 9.82
C ASP A 27 9.25 7.51 9.29
N ASN A 28 9.89 6.96 8.25
CA ASN A 28 11.02 7.63 7.60
C ASN A 28 10.59 8.92 6.87
N THR A 29 9.32 9.01 6.45
CA THR A 29 8.81 10.15 5.67
C THR A 29 8.32 11.28 6.56
N ALA A 30 7.85 10.96 7.77
CA ALA A 30 7.40 11.95 8.74
C ALA A 30 8.47 13.02 9.03
N LYS A 31 8.02 14.20 9.50
CA LYS A 31 8.88 15.32 9.94
C LYS A 31 9.74 15.97 8.84
N HIS A 32 9.42 15.70 7.58
CA HIS A 32 9.91 16.48 6.45
C HIS A 32 8.91 17.59 6.14
N SER A 33 9.39 18.69 5.57
CA SER A 33 8.57 19.87 5.30
C SER A 33 8.02 19.90 3.87
N LEU A 34 8.71 19.25 2.92
CA LEU A 34 8.31 19.16 1.53
C LEU A 34 8.27 17.72 1.03
N PHE A 35 7.23 17.43 0.26
CA PHE A 35 6.94 16.14 -0.33
C PHE A 35 6.60 16.28 -1.80
N SER A 36 7.07 15.31 -2.59
CA SER A 36 6.56 15.09 -3.94
C SER A 36 6.11 13.65 -4.08
N PHE A 37 4.81 13.47 -4.33
CA PHE A 37 4.16 12.17 -4.50
C PHE A 37 4.08 11.86 -5.99
N MET A 38 4.54 10.68 -6.39
CA MET A 38 4.70 10.30 -7.78
C MET A 38 4.24 8.86 -7.98
N ASP A 39 3.53 8.61 -9.10
CA ASP A 39 2.96 7.31 -9.46
C ASP A 39 3.57 6.85 -10.80
N GLY A 40 4.03 5.60 -10.86
CA GLY A 40 4.56 5.00 -12.08
C GLY A 40 3.49 4.86 -13.17
N PHE A 41 3.75 5.44 -14.36
CA PHE A 41 2.82 5.35 -15.49
C PHE A 41 2.60 3.90 -15.93
N SER A 42 1.33 3.47 -15.94
CA SER A 42 0.96 2.09 -16.31
C SER A 42 1.58 1.00 -15.40
N GLY A 43 2.08 1.37 -14.21
CA GLY A 43 2.61 0.47 -13.19
C GLY A 43 3.52 -0.62 -13.75
N TYR A 44 3.10 -1.88 -13.58
CA TYR A 44 3.85 -3.08 -13.99
C TYR A 44 4.22 -3.14 -15.48
N ASN A 45 3.44 -2.51 -16.36
CA ASN A 45 3.66 -2.57 -17.80
C ASN A 45 4.96 -1.88 -18.27
N GLN A 46 5.69 -1.21 -17.37
CA GLN A 46 7.00 -0.64 -17.67
C GLN A 46 8.13 -1.67 -17.65
N ILE A 47 7.91 -2.82 -17.00
CA ILE A 47 8.89 -3.91 -16.91
C ILE A 47 8.65 -4.88 -18.05
N LYS A 48 9.69 -5.20 -18.83
CA LYS A 48 9.59 -6.19 -19.91
C LYS A 48 9.48 -7.59 -19.33
N MET A 49 8.66 -8.44 -19.97
CA MET A 49 8.67 -9.87 -19.68
C MET A 49 9.98 -10.49 -20.16
N ALA A 50 10.48 -11.49 -19.42
CA ALA A 50 11.53 -12.36 -19.93
C ALA A 50 11.01 -13.10 -21.18
N PRO A 51 11.77 -13.15 -22.29
CA PRO A 51 11.31 -13.77 -23.54
C PRO A 51 10.75 -15.18 -23.38
N GLU A 52 11.38 -15.99 -22.54
CA GLU A 52 10.99 -17.37 -22.22
C GLU A 52 9.69 -17.48 -21.40
N ASP A 53 9.28 -16.41 -20.73
CA ASP A 53 8.07 -16.36 -19.89
C ASP A 53 6.90 -15.65 -20.58
N MET A 54 7.14 -14.98 -21.71
CA MET A 54 6.10 -14.25 -22.45
C MET A 54 4.91 -15.16 -22.79
N GLU A 55 5.17 -16.35 -23.35
CA GLU A 55 4.12 -17.29 -23.74
C GLU A 55 3.27 -17.78 -22.55
N LYS A 56 3.80 -17.76 -21.33
CA LYS A 56 3.04 -18.13 -20.12
C LYS A 56 1.96 -17.10 -19.79
N THR A 57 2.11 -15.87 -20.26
CA THR A 57 1.12 -14.79 -20.08
C THR A 57 0.01 -14.79 -21.14
N THR A 58 -0.08 -15.87 -21.92
CA THR A 58 -1.02 -15.98 -23.03
C THR A 58 -2.47 -15.84 -22.58
N PHE A 59 -3.27 -15.13 -23.38
CA PHE A 59 -4.70 -14.99 -23.23
C PHE A 59 -5.40 -15.13 -24.59
N ILE A 60 -6.65 -15.58 -24.55
CA ILE A 60 -7.46 -15.84 -25.74
C ILE A 60 -8.51 -14.76 -25.86
N THR A 61 -8.64 -14.21 -27.06
CA THR A 61 -9.75 -13.33 -27.45
C THR A 61 -10.63 -14.04 -28.47
N MET A 62 -11.79 -13.48 -28.82
CA MET A 62 -12.68 -14.04 -29.85
C MET A 62 -12.00 -14.23 -31.22
N TRP A 63 -10.90 -13.51 -31.47
CA TRP A 63 -10.24 -13.47 -32.77
C TRP A 63 -8.96 -14.29 -32.81
N ARG A 64 -8.11 -14.12 -31.79
CA ARG A 64 -6.75 -14.70 -31.74
C ARG A 64 -6.26 -14.86 -30.32
N THR A 65 -5.19 -15.63 -30.20
CA THR A 65 -4.37 -15.80 -29.01
C THR A 65 -3.25 -14.77 -29.00
N PHE A 66 -3.04 -14.10 -27.88
CA PHE A 66 -2.01 -13.09 -27.68
C PHE A 66 -1.24 -13.36 -26.40
N CYS A 67 -0.03 -12.85 -26.30
CA CYS A 67 0.79 -12.88 -25.09
C CYS A 67 1.34 -11.48 -24.78
N TYR A 68 1.68 -11.22 -23.53
CA TYR A 68 2.21 -9.93 -23.11
C TYR A 68 3.72 -9.85 -23.31
N LYS A 69 4.19 -8.71 -23.84
CA LYS A 69 5.63 -8.36 -23.96
C LYS A 69 6.17 -7.63 -22.72
N VAL A 70 5.26 -7.09 -21.92
CA VAL A 70 5.53 -6.34 -20.68
C VAL A 70 4.73 -6.96 -19.56
N MET A 71 5.17 -6.83 -18.32
CA MET A 71 4.60 -7.52 -17.18
C MET A 71 3.14 -7.13 -16.96
N PRO A 72 2.17 -8.04 -17.19
CA PRO A 72 0.76 -7.72 -17.02
C PRO A 72 0.37 -7.69 -15.54
N PHE A 73 -0.72 -6.98 -15.26
CA PHE A 73 -1.42 -7.07 -13.98
C PHE A 73 -1.95 -8.49 -13.74
N GLY A 74 -2.10 -8.87 -12.47
CA GLY A 74 -2.66 -10.15 -12.06
C GLY A 74 -1.63 -11.27 -11.86
N LEU A 75 -0.36 -11.05 -12.20
CA LEU A 75 0.72 -12.00 -11.87
C LEU A 75 1.11 -11.88 -10.40
N LYS A 76 1.24 -13.02 -9.72
CA LYS A 76 1.55 -13.10 -8.28
C LYS A 76 2.86 -12.44 -7.85
N ASN A 77 3.87 -12.45 -8.71
CA ASN A 77 5.22 -11.94 -8.41
C ASN A 77 5.47 -10.55 -9.01
N ALA A 78 4.44 -9.90 -9.59
CA ALA A 78 4.59 -8.59 -10.23
C ALA A 78 5.10 -7.52 -9.24
N GLY A 79 4.50 -7.44 -8.05
CA GLY A 79 4.91 -6.50 -7.00
C GLY A 79 6.35 -6.73 -6.54
N ALA A 80 6.74 -7.99 -6.31
CA ALA A 80 8.11 -8.35 -5.91
C ALA A 80 9.14 -7.95 -6.98
N THR A 81 8.83 -8.23 -8.26
CA THR A 81 9.69 -7.85 -9.39
C THR A 81 9.84 -6.34 -9.51
N TYR A 82 8.72 -5.62 -9.38
CA TYR A 82 8.72 -4.16 -9.46
C TYR A 82 9.51 -3.53 -8.30
N GLN A 83 9.27 -3.97 -7.07
CA GLN A 83 10.01 -3.50 -5.91
C GLN A 83 11.51 -3.78 -6.06
N ARG A 84 11.90 -4.98 -6.51
CA ARG A 84 13.30 -5.33 -6.74
C ARG A 84 13.96 -4.42 -7.77
N ALA A 85 13.24 -4.08 -8.85
CA ALA A 85 13.71 -3.09 -9.82
C ALA A 85 13.90 -1.73 -9.16
N MET A 86 12.92 -1.22 -8.42
CA MET A 86 13.04 0.07 -7.73
C MET A 86 14.22 0.11 -6.75
N VAL A 87 14.39 -0.93 -5.93
CA VAL A 87 15.55 -1.05 -5.04
C VAL A 87 16.86 -1.03 -5.83
N THR A 88 16.96 -1.82 -6.90
CA THR A 88 18.18 -1.85 -7.73
C THR A 88 18.52 -0.47 -8.30
N LEU A 89 17.50 0.25 -8.78
CA LEU A 89 17.69 1.53 -9.47
C LEU A 89 17.90 2.72 -8.54
N PHE A 90 17.39 2.66 -7.31
CA PHE A 90 17.36 3.79 -6.38
C PHE A 90 17.96 3.50 -4.99
N HIS A 91 18.61 2.35 -4.78
CA HIS A 91 19.17 1.95 -3.47
C HIS A 91 20.01 3.04 -2.78
N ASP A 92 20.72 3.88 -3.53
CA ASP A 92 21.57 4.94 -3.00
C ASP A 92 20.79 6.14 -2.44
N MET A 93 19.59 6.38 -2.97
CA MET A 93 18.67 7.47 -2.63
C MET A 93 17.57 7.03 -1.64
N MET A 94 17.21 5.75 -1.65
CA MET A 94 16.19 5.17 -0.79
C MET A 94 16.46 5.41 0.69
N HIS A 95 15.40 5.66 1.46
CA HIS A 95 15.40 5.97 2.88
C HIS A 95 16.13 7.26 3.29
N LYS A 96 16.69 8.00 2.33
CA LYS A 96 17.32 9.30 2.54
C LYS A 96 16.50 10.40 1.87
N GLU A 97 16.52 10.39 0.55
CA GLU A 97 15.91 11.42 -0.30
C GLU A 97 14.54 10.97 -0.79
N ILE A 98 14.37 9.65 -0.97
CA ILE A 98 13.15 9.07 -1.52
C ILE A 98 12.69 7.83 -0.76
N GLU A 99 11.40 7.54 -0.85
CA GLU A 99 10.80 6.26 -0.49
C GLU A 99 10.07 5.68 -1.69
N VAL A 100 10.09 4.36 -1.81
CA VAL A 100 9.43 3.65 -2.92
C VAL A 100 8.70 2.42 -2.41
N TYR A 101 7.42 2.33 -2.73
CA TYR A 101 6.56 1.17 -2.49
C TYR A 101 5.88 0.78 -3.79
N VAL A 102 6.40 -0.27 -4.42
CA VAL A 102 5.96 -0.73 -5.74
C VAL A 102 5.94 0.46 -6.72
N ASP A 103 4.78 0.89 -7.20
CA ASP A 103 4.58 1.98 -8.15
C ASP A 103 4.49 3.37 -7.53
N ASP A 104 4.30 3.46 -6.21
CA ASP A 104 4.29 4.72 -5.46
C ASP A 104 5.71 5.15 -5.09
N MET A 105 6.10 6.36 -5.50
CA MET A 105 7.38 6.99 -5.18
C MET A 105 7.14 8.31 -4.45
N ILE A 106 7.97 8.59 -3.45
CA ILE A 106 7.94 9.86 -2.73
C ILE A 106 9.34 10.43 -2.70
N ALA A 107 9.49 11.71 -3.03
CA ALA A 107 10.65 12.49 -2.62
C ALA A 107 10.29 13.31 -1.38
N LYS A 108 11.20 13.40 -0.42
CA LYS A 108 11.00 14.11 0.86
C LYS A 108 12.24 14.94 1.18
N SER A 109 12.05 16.14 1.72
CA SER A 109 13.15 17.06 2.03
C SER A 109 12.78 18.04 3.13
N ARG A 110 13.77 18.68 3.77
CA ARG A 110 13.55 19.66 4.84
C ARG A 110 13.54 21.10 4.36
N GLY A 111 14.03 21.35 3.15
CA GLY A 111 14.01 22.67 2.52
C GLY A 111 13.80 22.57 1.02
N GLU A 112 13.42 23.68 0.42
CA GLU A 112 13.08 23.76 -1.01
C GLU A 112 14.28 23.48 -1.92
N GLU A 113 15.46 24.05 -1.61
CA GLU A 113 16.68 23.85 -2.41
C GLU A 113 17.12 22.38 -2.45
N GLU A 114 17.10 21.72 -1.28
CA GLU A 114 17.35 20.28 -1.16
C GLU A 114 16.32 19.47 -1.97
N HIS A 115 15.04 19.87 -1.92
CA HIS A 115 13.97 19.19 -2.62
C HIS A 115 14.15 19.22 -4.13
N VAL A 116 14.47 20.39 -4.69
CA VAL A 116 14.75 20.56 -6.12
C VAL A 116 15.96 19.72 -6.54
N MET A 117 17.02 19.70 -5.72
CA MET A 117 18.20 18.87 -6.00
C MET A 117 17.86 17.38 -6.02
N ASN A 118 17.08 16.89 -5.04
CA ASN A 118 16.67 15.49 -4.95
C ASN A 118 15.76 15.08 -6.12
N LEU A 119 14.82 15.95 -6.51
CA LEU A 119 13.97 15.72 -7.68
C LEU A 119 14.78 15.65 -8.98
N ASN A 120 15.79 16.52 -9.14
CA ASN A 120 16.67 16.47 -10.31
C ASN A 120 17.39 15.13 -10.42
N LYS A 121 18.02 14.64 -9.34
CA LYS A 121 18.67 13.32 -9.29
C LYS A 121 17.68 12.20 -9.62
N LEU A 122 16.48 12.26 -9.04
CA LEU A 122 15.43 11.26 -9.26
C LEU A 122 14.99 11.24 -10.73
N PHE A 123 14.72 12.41 -11.34
CA PHE A 123 14.30 12.49 -12.74
C PHE A 123 15.41 12.07 -13.72
N GLU A 124 16.68 12.35 -13.41
CA GLU A 124 17.81 11.84 -14.18
C GLU A 124 17.85 10.31 -14.17
N ARG A 125 17.64 9.70 -13.00
CA ARG A 125 17.58 8.24 -12.84
C ARG A 125 16.40 7.66 -13.62
N LEU A 126 15.22 8.24 -13.50
CA LEU A 126 14.02 7.82 -14.24
C LEU A 126 14.26 7.87 -15.76
N ARG A 127 14.82 8.98 -16.28
CA ARG A 127 15.17 9.11 -17.70
C ARG A 127 16.20 8.07 -18.14
N LYS A 128 17.26 7.85 -17.36
CA LYS A 128 18.31 6.88 -17.66
C LYS A 128 17.75 5.46 -17.85
N PHE A 129 16.78 5.07 -17.02
CA PHE A 129 16.17 3.74 -17.06
C PHE A 129 14.83 3.69 -17.81
N GLN A 130 14.46 4.79 -18.49
CA GLN A 130 13.22 4.91 -19.27
C GLN A 130 11.94 4.62 -18.48
N LEU A 131 11.97 4.88 -17.17
CA LEU A 131 10.81 4.83 -16.30
C LEU A 131 10.02 6.12 -16.43
N LYS A 132 8.70 5.98 -16.55
CA LYS A 132 7.74 7.05 -16.75
C LYS A 132 6.87 7.19 -15.52
N LEU A 133 6.59 8.43 -15.16
CA LEU A 133 5.60 8.79 -14.14
C LEU A 133 4.30 9.20 -14.81
N ASN A 134 3.19 9.07 -14.11
CA ASN A 134 1.89 9.55 -14.54
C ASN A 134 1.70 11.02 -14.09
N PRO A 135 1.79 12.01 -14.99
CA PRO A 135 1.75 13.42 -14.58
C PRO A 135 0.45 13.81 -13.89
N ALA A 136 -0.68 13.19 -14.27
CA ALA A 136 -1.99 13.48 -13.68
C ALA A 136 -2.14 12.99 -12.24
N LYS A 137 -1.26 12.10 -11.79
CA LYS A 137 -1.23 11.57 -10.42
C LYS A 137 -0.02 12.05 -9.62
N CYS A 138 0.83 12.90 -10.20
CA CYS A 138 1.97 13.45 -9.50
C CYS A 138 1.59 14.77 -8.81
N THR A 139 2.05 14.93 -7.58
CA THR A 139 1.95 16.18 -6.82
C THR A 139 3.35 16.56 -6.37
N PHE A 140 3.77 17.81 -6.61
CA PHE A 140 5.13 18.26 -6.31
C PHE A 140 5.13 19.40 -5.28
N GLY A 141 6.11 19.38 -4.38
CA GLY A 141 6.34 20.43 -3.38
C GLY A 141 5.19 20.64 -2.39
N ALA A 142 4.43 19.59 -2.08
CA ALA A 142 3.37 19.66 -1.08
C ALA A 142 3.95 19.65 0.34
N THR A 143 3.28 20.35 1.27
CA THR A 143 3.67 20.37 2.70
C THR A 143 3.06 19.22 3.50
N SER A 144 2.04 18.57 2.93
CA SER A 144 1.46 17.34 3.44
C SER A 144 0.88 16.52 2.29
N GLY A 145 0.64 15.24 2.51
CA GLY A 145 -0.09 14.43 1.53
C GLY A 145 -0.28 12.99 1.94
N LYS A 146 -1.03 12.27 1.10
CA LYS A 146 -1.41 10.89 1.35
C LYS A 146 -0.32 9.93 0.86
N LEU A 147 0.16 9.08 1.76
CA LEU A 147 1.07 7.99 1.47
C LEU A 147 0.52 6.68 2.00
N LEU A 148 0.30 5.69 1.12
CA LEU A 148 -0.14 4.33 1.49
C LEU A 148 -1.35 4.32 2.43
N GLY A 149 -2.21 5.35 2.33
CA GLY A 149 -3.39 5.55 3.15
C GLY A 149 -3.17 6.21 4.52
N PHE A 150 -2.01 6.81 4.76
CA PHE A 150 -1.71 7.71 5.88
C PHE A 150 -1.47 9.13 5.37
N ILE A 151 -1.71 10.13 6.21
CA ILE A 151 -1.35 11.51 5.92
C ILE A 151 0.02 11.78 6.55
N VAL A 152 0.98 12.22 5.76
CA VAL A 152 2.32 12.61 6.21
C VAL A 152 2.48 14.12 6.12
N SER A 153 3.08 14.71 7.14
CA SER A 153 3.42 16.13 7.18
C SER A 153 4.64 16.39 8.06
N GLU A 154 5.04 17.65 8.16
CA GLU A 154 6.07 18.09 9.11
C GLU A 154 5.67 17.80 10.58
N ARG A 155 4.37 17.85 10.90
CA ARG A 155 3.86 17.58 12.26
C ARG A 155 3.97 16.10 12.64
N GLY A 156 4.07 15.22 11.66
CA GLY A 156 4.17 13.78 11.86
C GLY A 156 3.25 13.02 10.92
N ILE A 157 2.68 11.94 11.45
CA ILE A 157 1.82 11.02 10.71
C ILE A 157 0.44 11.13 11.31
N GLU A 158 -0.56 11.23 10.46
CA GLU A 158 -1.97 11.27 10.82
C GLU A 158 -2.70 10.17 10.03
N VAL A 159 -3.82 9.68 10.58
CA VAL A 159 -4.70 8.76 9.86
C VAL A 159 -5.53 9.57 8.88
N ASP A 160 -5.74 9.02 7.69
CA ASP A 160 -6.73 9.53 6.76
C ASP A 160 -8.14 9.47 7.37
N LEU A 161 -8.79 10.63 7.54
CA LEU A 161 -10.13 10.74 8.12
C LEU A 161 -11.17 9.87 7.40
N ASP A 162 -11.02 9.66 6.09
CA ASP A 162 -11.91 8.78 5.34
C ASP A 162 -11.81 7.32 5.81
N LYS A 163 -10.63 6.89 6.28
CA LYS A 163 -10.43 5.55 6.87
C LYS A 163 -11.05 5.45 8.25
N ILE A 164 -10.98 6.51 9.04
CA ILE A 164 -11.66 6.58 10.35
C ILE A 164 -13.17 6.49 10.14
N LYS A 165 -13.73 7.33 9.27
CA LYS A 165 -15.16 7.33 8.94
C LYS A 165 -15.64 5.97 8.43
N ALA A 166 -14.88 5.33 7.55
CA ALA A 166 -15.22 3.99 7.06
C ALA A 166 -15.20 2.90 8.15
N ILE A 167 -14.56 3.14 9.30
CA ILE A 167 -14.63 2.26 10.47
C ILE A 167 -15.80 2.64 11.38
N GLN A 168 -16.08 3.93 11.55
CA GLN A 168 -17.24 4.44 12.30
C GLN A 168 -18.56 4.00 11.67
N GLU A 169 -18.66 4.00 10.34
CA GLU A 169 -19.89 3.66 9.61
C GLU A 169 -20.07 2.16 9.37
N LEU A 170 -19.15 1.31 9.84
CA LEU A 170 -19.28 -0.14 9.69
C LEU A 170 -20.52 -0.63 10.44
N PRO A 171 -21.41 -1.40 9.79
CA PRO A 171 -22.48 -2.08 10.50
C PRO A 171 -21.90 -3.19 11.38
N PRO A 172 -22.59 -3.55 12.47
CA PRO A 172 -22.22 -4.69 13.30
C PRO A 172 -21.96 -5.96 12.47
N PRO A 173 -20.86 -6.70 12.70
CA PRO A 173 -20.57 -7.91 11.96
C PRO A 173 -21.54 -9.03 12.33
N HIS A 174 -22.04 -9.73 11.32
CA HIS A 174 -22.91 -10.90 11.47
C HIS A 174 -22.18 -12.21 11.12
N THR A 175 -20.98 -12.12 10.53
CA THR A 175 -20.18 -13.28 10.08
C THR A 175 -18.72 -13.19 10.52
N GLN A 176 -18.03 -14.34 10.64
CA GLN A 176 -16.61 -14.36 11.02
C GLN A 176 -15.74 -13.61 10.03
N LYS A 177 -16.14 -13.62 8.76
CA LYS A 177 -15.48 -12.87 7.71
C LYS A 177 -15.55 -11.37 7.98
N GLU A 178 -16.69 -10.87 8.45
CA GLU A 178 -16.86 -9.47 8.80
C GLU A 178 -16.09 -9.10 10.07
N VAL A 179 -16.08 -9.97 11.10
CA VAL A 179 -15.26 -9.75 12.31
C VAL A 179 -13.77 -9.69 11.94
N ARG A 180 -13.27 -10.61 11.11
CA ARG A 180 -11.89 -10.57 10.59
C ARG A 180 -11.63 -9.31 9.77
N GLY A 181 -12.61 -8.87 8.97
CA GLY A 181 -12.53 -7.64 8.20
C GLY A 181 -12.44 -6.39 9.08
N PHE A 182 -13.28 -6.30 10.12
CA PHE A 182 -13.24 -5.25 11.12
C PHE A 182 -11.90 -5.22 11.84
N LEU A 183 -11.47 -6.37 12.38
CA LEU A 183 -10.16 -6.52 13.02
C LEU A 183 -9.01 -6.11 12.08
N GLY A 184 -9.09 -6.44 10.78
CA GLY A 184 -8.11 -6.01 9.78
C GLY A 184 -8.03 -4.49 9.64
N ARG A 185 -9.18 -3.80 9.56
CA ARG A 185 -9.25 -2.33 9.51
C ARG A 185 -8.75 -1.70 10.79
N LEU A 186 -9.07 -2.32 11.93
CA LEU A 186 -8.59 -1.93 13.24
C LEU A 186 -7.07 -2.04 13.37
N ASN A 187 -6.48 -3.16 12.93
CA ASN A 187 -5.02 -3.33 12.95
C ASN A 187 -4.30 -2.27 12.08
N TYR A 188 -4.92 -1.84 10.96
CA TYR A 188 -4.35 -0.83 10.07
C TYR A 188 -4.12 0.53 10.76
N ILE A 189 -4.99 0.90 11.71
CA ILE A 189 -4.87 2.15 12.47
C ILE A 189 -4.30 1.97 13.89
N ALA A 190 -3.93 0.75 14.29
CA ALA A 190 -3.55 0.40 15.66
C ALA A 190 -2.46 1.31 16.26
N ARG A 191 -1.50 1.75 15.44
CA ARG A 191 -0.43 2.68 15.85
C ARG A 191 -0.92 4.03 16.41
N PHE A 192 -2.16 4.44 16.12
CA PHE A 192 -2.74 5.71 16.56
C PHE A 192 -3.69 5.59 17.76
N ILE A 193 -3.87 4.37 18.29
CA ILE A 193 -4.90 4.06 19.28
C ILE A 193 -4.24 3.72 20.61
N ALA A 194 -4.85 4.16 21.71
CA ALA A 194 -4.32 3.96 23.06
C ALA A 194 -4.20 2.48 23.46
N GLN A 195 -3.39 2.20 24.48
CA GLN A 195 -3.15 0.86 25.02
C GLN A 195 -4.40 0.05 25.38
N GLN A 196 -5.52 0.70 25.74
CA GLN A 196 -6.79 0.00 26.00
C GLN A 196 -7.32 -0.78 24.78
N TYR A 197 -6.85 -0.42 23.58
CA TYR A 197 -7.19 -1.05 22.32
C TYR A 197 -6.53 -2.42 22.10
N GLU A 198 -5.38 -2.67 22.72
CA GLU A 198 -4.74 -3.98 22.66
C GLU A 198 -5.62 -5.06 23.31
N ALA A 199 -6.31 -4.71 24.40
CA ALA A 199 -7.29 -5.59 25.03
C ALA A 199 -8.48 -5.90 24.09
N CYS A 200 -8.96 -4.88 23.36
CA CYS A 200 -10.02 -5.02 22.35
C CYS A 200 -9.60 -5.95 21.20
N ILE A 201 -8.42 -5.72 20.62
CA ILE A 201 -7.84 -6.58 19.57
C ILE A 201 -7.69 -8.02 20.06
N MET A 202 -7.12 -8.22 21.26
CA MET A 202 -6.93 -9.55 21.83
C MET A 202 -8.25 -10.27 22.05
N GLY A 203 -9.26 -9.55 22.55
CA GLY A 203 -10.62 -10.06 22.71
C GLY A 203 -11.24 -10.51 21.38
N LEU A 204 -11.16 -9.69 20.35
CA LEU A 204 -11.67 -10.02 19.02
C LEU A 204 -10.91 -11.19 18.37
N ARG A 205 -9.59 -11.27 18.55
CA ARG A 205 -8.77 -12.42 18.10
C ARG A 205 -9.19 -13.71 18.78
N ALA A 206 -9.32 -13.70 20.10
CA ALA A 206 -9.78 -14.85 20.87
C ALA A 206 -11.19 -15.31 20.45
N ALA A 207 -12.10 -14.37 20.19
CA ALA A 207 -13.45 -14.69 19.71
C ALA A 207 -13.45 -15.36 18.32
N ILE A 208 -12.53 -14.95 17.43
CA ILE A 208 -12.34 -15.59 16.11
C ILE A 208 -11.77 -17.00 16.27
N GLU A 209 -10.77 -17.18 17.13
CA GLU A 209 -10.10 -18.47 17.36
C GLU A 209 -11.01 -19.51 18.03
N GLN A 210 -11.86 -19.06 18.97
CA GLN A 210 -12.78 -19.91 19.71
C GLN A 210 -14.08 -20.21 18.97
N ASN A 211 -14.23 -19.73 17.73
CA ASN A 211 -15.41 -19.95 16.89
C ASN A 211 -16.73 -19.57 17.59
N ILE A 212 -16.69 -18.53 18.45
CA ILE A 212 -17.84 -18.07 19.23
C ILE A 212 -18.97 -17.70 18.25
N GLU A 213 -20.20 -18.15 18.50
CA GLU A 213 -21.36 -17.79 17.69
C GLU A 213 -21.56 -16.27 17.70
N ILE A 214 -21.32 -15.66 16.54
CA ILE A 214 -21.28 -14.19 16.37
C ILE A 214 -22.64 -13.54 16.54
N LEU A 215 -23.71 -14.30 16.32
CA LEU A 215 -25.07 -13.80 16.28
C LEU A 215 -25.56 -13.21 17.62
N GLU A 216 -24.92 -13.51 18.75
CA GLU A 216 -25.35 -13.01 20.07
C GLU A 216 -24.23 -12.52 21.00
N SER A 217 -22.99 -12.42 20.52
CA SER A 217 -21.90 -11.99 21.41
C SER A 217 -21.97 -10.48 21.66
N GLN A 218 -22.69 -10.06 22.71
CA GLN A 218 -22.67 -8.69 23.25
C GLN A 218 -21.24 -8.17 23.43
N PHE A 219 -20.28 -9.06 23.62
CA PHE A 219 -18.86 -8.75 23.65
C PHE A 219 -18.37 -8.11 22.34
N ILE A 220 -18.57 -8.74 21.18
CA ILE A 220 -18.11 -8.19 19.89
C ILE A 220 -18.77 -6.84 19.60
N LEU A 221 -20.06 -6.71 19.88
CA LEU A 221 -20.81 -5.47 19.71
C LEU A 221 -20.28 -4.35 20.63
N ARG A 222 -20.00 -4.68 21.89
CA ARG A 222 -19.43 -3.74 22.86
C ARG A 222 -18.04 -3.28 22.46
N GLU A 223 -17.17 -4.21 22.06
CA GLU A 223 -15.81 -3.90 21.63
C GLU A 223 -15.80 -3.02 20.37
N MET A 224 -16.69 -3.32 19.42
CA MET A 224 -16.85 -2.51 18.21
C MET A 224 -17.39 -1.11 18.52
N SER A 225 -18.46 -1.00 19.32
CA SER A 225 -19.03 0.29 19.72
C SER A 225 -17.98 1.14 20.45
N TRP A 226 -17.25 0.54 21.40
CA TRP A 226 -16.17 1.22 22.10
C TRP A 226 -15.08 1.72 21.13
N ALA A 227 -14.66 0.89 20.16
CA ALA A 227 -13.66 1.31 19.18
C ALA A 227 -14.15 2.46 18.29
N GLN A 228 -15.43 2.44 17.88
CA GLN A 228 -16.04 3.50 17.08
C GLN A 228 -16.19 4.82 17.88
N ASP A 229 -16.63 4.72 19.14
CA ASP A 229 -16.77 5.86 20.04
C ASP A 229 -15.41 6.48 20.39
N TYR A 230 -14.38 5.65 20.60
CA TYR A 230 -13.02 6.12 20.81
C TYR A 230 -12.52 6.95 19.61
N MET A 231 -12.81 6.50 18.38
CA MET A 231 -12.45 7.23 17.17
C MET A 231 -13.15 8.58 17.06
N LEU A 232 -14.43 8.67 17.45
CA LEU A 232 -15.18 9.94 17.50
C LEU A 232 -14.56 10.94 18.48
N SER A 233 -13.95 10.48 19.57
CA SER A 233 -13.30 11.35 20.55
C SER A 233 -11.95 11.95 20.10
N LYS A 234 -11.46 11.55 18.91
CA LYS A 234 -10.15 11.95 18.36
C LYS A 234 -10.23 12.88 17.16
N GLU A 235 -11.44 13.21 16.69
CA GLU A 235 -11.70 14.35 15.78
C GLU A 235 -11.61 15.69 16.54
#